data_AF-A0A2D8MAM7-F1
#
_entry.id   AF-A0A2D8MAM7-F1
#
_cell.length_a   1.000
_cell.length_b   1.000
_cell.length_c   1.000
_cell.angle_alpha   90.00
_cell.angle_beta   90.00
_cell.angle_gamma   90.00
#
_symmetry.space_group_name_H-M   'P 1'
#
loop_
_entity.id
_entity.type
_entity.pdbx_description
1 polymer ?
#
loop_
_entity_poly.entity_id
_entity_poly.type
_entity_poly.pdbx_seq_one_letter_code
_entity_poly.pdbx_strand_id
1 'polypeptide(L)'
;MLRFIRLALFPVGLIAALPASAQDEGETPADDIVVTGVPLREGEETPVTLQDDGLSGAVSRQIASEVDRFARCADLPRPDLLRRIVDGKPESGEAQRALHEHILRNSGCYGTIFPPIPDTPYYGKCNPVMVNDIRGNNICRADYDRGEIYEQVLRKYAPDLVINRSITFNPEIRADFMAREERRNQDRVLSNDLFWFASCAVQIRPEYALAMMKEEAGSGREARLQELMIKDGLPCFAGGKVEEVTVDSRQFRAFVAEALYSWAVAVKNVDSLIPQDLG
;
A
#
# COMPACT_ATOMS: atom_id res chain seq x y z
N MET A 1 26.18 -52.90 29.86
CA MET A 1 25.21 -53.43 30.85
C MET A 1 23.81 -53.07 30.33
N LEU A 2 23.07 -54.00 29.70
CA LEU A 2 22.03 -54.89 30.31
C LEU A 2 21.01 -54.06 31.12
N ARG A 3 19.67 -54.07 30.90
CA ARG A 3 18.69 -55.15 30.65
C ARG A 3 17.33 -54.48 30.31
N PHE A 4 16.54 -54.88 29.29
CA PHE A 4 15.46 -55.91 29.29
C PHE A 4 14.24 -55.57 30.21
N ILE A 5 12.94 -55.85 29.96
CA ILE A 5 12.10 -56.42 28.86
C ILE A 5 10.62 -56.51 29.35
N ARG A 6 9.66 -56.69 28.41
CA ARG A 6 8.28 -57.29 28.50
C ARG A 6 7.17 -56.56 29.30
N LEU A 7 5.96 -56.27 28.80
CA LEU A 7 4.92 -57.02 28.03
C LEU A 7 4.09 -58.00 28.90
N ALA A 8 2.80 -57.70 29.07
CA ALA A 8 1.75 -58.66 29.38
C ALA A 8 0.38 -58.15 28.88
N LEU A 9 -0.34 -59.06 28.23
CA LEU A 9 -1.64 -58.95 27.57
C LEU A 9 -2.68 -59.76 28.35
N PHE A 10 -3.96 -59.65 27.93
CA PHE A 10 -5.13 -60.54 28.12
C PHE A 10 -6.20 -60.10 29.15
N PRO A 11 -7.49 -60.51 29.01
CA PRO A 11 -8.43 -60.32 27.87
C PRO A 11 -9.91 -60.05 28.29
N VAL A 12 -10.85 -60.23 27.34
CA VAL A 12 -12.32 -60.44 27.46
C VAL A 12 -13.17 -59.15 27.51
N GLY A 13 -14.21 -58.94 26.69
CA GLY A 13 -14.88 -59.77 25.70
C GLY A 13 -15.92 -58.97 24.90
N LEU A 14 -16.42 -59.57 23.82
CA LEU A 14 -17.48 -59.06 22.96
C LEU A 14 -18.80 -58.89 23.72
N ILE A 15 -19.47 -57.75 23.52
CA ILE A 15 -20.94 -57.65 23.55
C ILE A 15 -21.36 -56.99 22.24
N ALA A 16 -22.17 -57.71 21.47
CA ALA A 16 -22.87 -57.17 20.30
C ALA A 16 -24.24 -56.64 20.73
N ALA A 17 -24.59 -55.42 20.31
CA ALA A 17 -25.96 -54.95 20.18
C ALA A 17 -26.03 -53.82 19.14
N LEU A 18 -26.74 -54.06 18.04
CA LEU A 18 -27.31 -53.05 17.13
C LEU A 18 -28.72 -52.68 17.66
N PRO A 19 -29.43 -51.68 17.09
CA PRO A 19 -29.08 -50.29 16.83
C PRO A 19 -30.00 -49.35 17.66
N ALA A 20 -29.64 -48.08 17.82
CA ALA A 20 -30.57 -47.06 18.30
C ALA A 20 -30.51 -45.86 17.34
N SER A 21 -31.50 -45.77 16.46
CA SER A 21 -31.80 -44.55 15.72
C SER A 21 -32.26 -43.50 16.71
N ALA A 22 -31.48 -42.43 16.87
CA ALA A 22 -31.91 -41.25 17.62
C ALA A 22 -31.38 -39.99 16.91
N GLN A 23 -32.30 -39.38 16.18
CA GLN A 23 -32.47 -37.93 16.01
C GLN A 23 -31.33 -37.17 15.33
N ASP A 24 -31.46 -37.11 13.99
CA ASP A 24 -31.64 -35.89 13.21
C ASP A 24 -31.63 -34.58 14.04
N GLU A 25 -30.44 -34.06 14.33
CA GLU A 25 -30.22 -32.64 14.53
C GLU A 25 -29.38 -32.17 13.34
N GLY A 26 -30.03 -31.44 12.45
CA GLY A 26 -29.45 -30.91 11.24
C GLY A 26 -28.16 -30.16 11.55
N GLU A 27 -27.06 -30.70 11.05
CA GLU A 27 -25.82 -29.98 10.88
C GLU A 27 -26.15 -28.80 9.96
N THR A 28 -26.27 -27.62 10.57
CA THR A 28 -26.34 -26.38 9.81
C THR A 28 -25.05 -26.36 8.99
N PRO A 29 -25.10 -26.24 7.65
CA PRO A 29 -23.87 -26.17 6.88
C PRO A 29 -23.06 -25.04 7.48
N ALA A 30 -21.85 -25.34 7.95
CA ALA A 30 -20.90 -24.28 8.22
C ALA A 30 -20.79 -23.53 6.90
N ASP A 31 -21.30 -22.30 6.87
CA ASP A 31 -21.11 -21.40 5.75
C ASP A 31 -19.61 -21.36 5.51
N ASP A 32 -19.16 -22.04 4.44
CA ASP A 32 -17.79 -21.96 3.98
C ASP A 32 -17.50 -20.46 3.82
N ILE A 33 -16.60 -19.94 4.67
CA ILE A 33 -16.10 -18.57 4.51
C ILE A 33 -15.28 -18.60 3.23
N VAL A 34 -15.92 -18.34 2.09
CA VAL A 34 -15.25 -18.17 0.81
C VAL A 34 -14.51 -16.84 0.88
N VAL A 35 -13.25 -16.90 1.34
CA VAL A 35 -12.31 -15.78 1.24
C VAL A 35 -11.98 -15.61 -0.24
N THR A 36 -12.76 -14.78 -0.93
CA THR A 36 -12.50 -14.37 -2.32
C THR A 36 -11.32 -13.39 -2.35
N GLY A 37 -10.11 -13.94 -2.24
CA GLY A 37 -8.91 -13.23 -2.65
C GLY A 37 -8.89 -13.09 -4.17
N VAL A 38 -8.27 -12.02 -4.70
CA VAL A 38 -8.01 -11.93 -6.14
C VAL A 38 -7.13 -13.11 -6.52
N PRO A 39 -7.60 -14.04 -7.39
CA PRO A 39 -6.77 -15.15 -7.84
C PRO A 39 -5.64 -14.57 -8.69
N LEU A 40 -4.41 -14.72 -8.19
CA LEU A 40 -3.23 -14.40 -8.99
C LEU A 40 -3.07 -15.49 -10.04
N ARG A 41 -2.68 -15.10 -11.25
CA ARG A 41 -2.28 -16.07 -12.28
C ARG A 41 -0.96 -16.70 -11.84
N GLU A 42 -1.06 -17.88 -11.22
CA GLU A 42 0.11 -18.67 -10.82
C GLU A 42 0.91 -19.07 -12.06
N GLY A 43 2.24 -18.92 -12.00
CA GLY A 43 3.16 -19.30 -13.07
C GLY A 43 3.24 -18.32 -14.26
N GLU A 44 2.58 -17.16 -14.21
CA GLU A 44 2.75 -16.15 -15.27
C GLU A 44 4.13 -15.50 -15.17
N GLU A 45 5.04 -15.78 -16.10
CA GLU A 45 6.31 -15.06 -16.17
C GLU A 45 6.05 -13.56 -16.43
N THR A 46 6.59 -12.71 -15.55
CA THR A 46 6.58 -11.26 -15.69
C THR A 46 7.95 -10.83 -16.23
N PRO A 47 8.03 -10.04 -17.32
CA PRO A 47 9.30 -9.50 -17.79
C PRO A 47 9.86 -8.42 -16.84
N VAL A 48 9.12 -8.12 -15.76
CA VAL A 48 9.50 -7.22 -14.69
C VAL A 48 10.27 -8.02 -13.65
N THR A 49 11.52 -7.65 -13.39
CA THR A 49 12.31 -8.18 -12.28
C THR A 49 12.37 -7.12 -11.19
N LEU A 50 11.85 -7.41 -10.00
CA LEU A 50 12.16 -6.61 -8.82
C LEU A 50 13.59 -6.92 -8.41
N GLN A 51 14.54 -6.08 -8.83
CA GLN A 51 15.93 -6.23 -8.42
C GLN A 51 16.14 -5.65 -7.01
N ASP A 52 17.06 -6.24 -6.25
CA ASP A 52 17.60 -5.58 -5.07
C ASP A 52 18.56 -4.50 -5.55
N ASP A 53 18.12 -3.23 -5.52
CA ASP A 53 18.87 -2.04 -5.96
C ASP A 53 20.09 -1.72 -5.07
N GLY A 54 20.71 -2.76 -4.48
CA GLY A 54 21.86 -2.68 -3.59
C GLY A 54 21.61 -1.72 -2.43
N LEU A 55 22.47 -0.70 -2.33
CA LEU A 55 22.42 0.27 -1.25
C LEU A 55 21.15 1.13 -1.29
N SER A 56 20.66 1.52 -2.48
CA SER A 56 19.42 2.27 -2.63
C SER A 56 18.23 1.46 -2.12
N GLY A 57 18.16 0.17 -2.49
CA GLY A 57 17.12 -0.75 -2.03
C GLY A 57 17.15 -0.96 -0.51
N ALA A 58 18.34 -1.07 0.09
CA ALA A 58 18.50 -1.18 1.53
C ALA A 58 18.01 0.08 2.28
N VAL A 59 18.37 1.26 1.78
CA VAL A 59 17.94 2.54 2.36
C VAL A 59 16.44 2.74 2.20
N SER A 60 15.86 2.41 1.04
CA SER A 60 14.42 2.43 0.81
C SER A 60 13.66 1.53 1.80
N ARG A 61 14.11 0.28 2.01
CA ARG A 61 13.51 -0.64 3.00
C ARG A 61 13.55 -0.06 4.41
N GLN A 62 14.64 0.61 4.75
CA GLN A 62 14.81 1.23 6.06
C GLN A 62 13.87 2.42 6.23
N ILE A 63 13.76 3.28 5.22
CA ILE A 63 12.78 4.38 5.20
C ILE A 63 11.37 3.83 5.38
N ALA A 64 10.99 2.84 4.56
CA ALA A 64 9.68 2.18 4.64
C ALA A 64 9.37 1.67 6.06
N SER A 65 10.32 0.99 6.69
CA SER A 65 10.14 0.50 8.07
C SER A 65 9.99 1.62 9.09
N GLU A 66 10.69 2.74 8.91
CA GLU A 66 10.62 3.90 9.81
C GLU A 66 9.32 4.68 9.65
N VAL A 67 8.82 4.83 8.41
CA VAL A 67 7.53 5.50 8.16
C VAL A 67 6.35 4.67 8.63
N ASP A 68 6.37 3.34 8.47
CA ASP A 68 5.34 2.44 8.99
C ASP A 68 5.32 2.48 10.53
N ARG A 69 6.49 2.50 11.18
CA ARG A 69 6.57 2.70 12.64
C ARG A 69 5.94 4.03 13.04
N PHE A 70 6.28 5.10 12.34
CA PHE A 70 5.74 6.43 12.63
C PHE A 70 4.23 6.47 12.45
N ALA A 71 3.73 5.96 11.33
CA ALA A 71 2.32 5.84 11.02
C ALA A 71 1.53 5.15 12.15
N ARG A 72 2.04 4.00 12.64
CA ARG A 72 1.42 3.25 13.73
C ARG A 72 1.45 3.97 15.08
N CYS A 73 2.44 4.85 15.30
CA CYS A 73 2.61 5.57 16.57
C CYS A 73 1.90 6.93 16.59
N ALA A 74 1.95 7.68 15.49
CA ALA A 74 1.48 9.07 15.40
C ALA A 74 -0.03 9.20 15.12
N ASP A 75 -0.64 8.15 14.56
CA ASP A 75 -2.00 8.14 13.98
C ASP A 75 -2.19 9.24 12.90
N LEU A 76 -3.34 9.25 12.25
CA LEU A 76 -3.69 10.30 11.31
C LEU A 76 -3.84 11.67 12.00
N PRO A 77 -3.35 12.76 11.39
CA PRO A 77 -3.64 14.11 11.89
C PRO A 77 -5.14 14.43 11.85
N ARG A 78 -5.53 15.51 12.53
CA ARG A 78 -6.90 16.03 12.48
C ARG A 78 -7.34 16.30 11.03
N PRO A 79 -8.64 16.15 10.70
CA PRO A 79 -9.14 16.28 9.34
C PRO A 79 -8.70 17.54 8.59
N ASP A 80 -8.68 18.72 9.24
CA ASP A 80 -8.20 19.97 8.64
C ASP A 80 -6.76 19.86 8.09
N LEU A 81 -5.86 19.32 8.91
CA LEU A 81 -4.45 19.15 8.58
C LEU A 81 -4.27 18.00 7.57
N LEU A 82 -5.03 16.92 7.73
CA LEU A 82 -5.00 15.74 6.86
C LEU A 82 -5.40 16.09 5.43
N ARG A 83 -6.45 16.90 5.23
CA ARG A 83 -6.89 17.36 3.90
C ARG A 83 -5.82 18.21 3.21
N ARG A 84 -5.11 19.07 3.96
CA ARG A 84 -3.97 19.83 3.38
C ARG A 84 -2.85 18.91 2.90
N ILE A 85 -2.60 17.79 3.58
CA ILE A 85 -1.57 16.81 3.18
C ILE A 85 -2.05 16.03 1.94
N VAL A 86 -3.27 15.50 1.98
CA VAL A 86 -3.79 14.48 1.06
C VAL A 86 -4.46 15.10 -0.17
N ASP A 87 -5.35 16.07 0.03
CA ASP A 87 -6.11 16.73 -1.05
C ASP A 87 -5.40 17.97 -1.61
N GLY A 88 -4.52 18.58 -0.82
CA GLY A 88 -3.67 19.69 -1.26
C GLY A 88 -2.71 19.30 -2.39
N LYS A 89 -2.10 20.31 -3.00
CA LYS A 89 -1.06 20.12 -4.02
C LYS A 89 0.21 19.57 -3.36
N PRO A 90 0.65 18.33 -3.68
CA PRO A 90 1.73 17.62 -2.96
C PRO A 90 2.99 18.43 -2.72
N GLU A 91 3.46 19.14 -3.74
CA GLU A 91 4.71 19.90 -3.71
C GLU A 91 4.52 21.41 -3.44
N SER A 92 3.32 21.81 -3.00
CA SER A 92 3.08 23.18 -2.54
C SER A 92 3.60 23.42 -1.13
N GLY A 93 4.00 24.65 -0.83
CA GLY A 93 4.45 25.04 0.50
C GLY A 93 3.40 24.88 1.60
N GLU A 94 2.10 24.78 1.25
CA GLU A 94 1.03 24.48 2.20
C GLU A 94 1.01 23.00 2.59
N ALA A 95 0.96 22.09 1.61
CA ALA A 95 0.96 20.65 1.86
C ALA A 95 2.27 20.19 2.54
N GLN A 96 3.41 20.72 2.10
CA GLN A 96 4.71 20.45 2.69
C GLN A 96 4.80 20.92 4.15
N ARG A 97 4.21 22.08 4.48
CA ARG A 97 4.15 22.57 5.86
C ARG A 97 3.21 21.72 6.71
N ALA A 98 2.05 21.32 6.17
CA ALA A 98 1.11 20.48 6.88
C ALA A 98 1.74 19.12 7.27
N LEU A 99 2.46 18.49 6.35
CA LEU A 99 3.21 17.27 6.61
C LEU A 99 4.35 17.50 7.61
N HIS A 100 5.10 18.60 7.47
CA HIS A 100 6.14 18.98 8.41
C HIS A 100 5.62 19.17 9.84
N GLU A 101 4.48 19.84 10.02
CA GLU A 101 3.85 20.04 11.33
C GLU A 101 3.44 18.70 11.97
N HIS A 102 2.88 17.77 11.18
CA HIS A 102 2.53 16.44 11.66
C HIS A 102 3.78 15.65 12.10
N ILE A 103 4.85 15.70 11.30
CA ILE A 103 6.13 15.06 11.61
C ILE A 103 6.75 15.66 12.88
N LEU A 104 6.80 16.99 13.02
CA LEU A 104 7.40 17.64 14.18
C LEU A 104 6.71 17.28 15.48
N ARG A 105 5.37 17.36 15.50
CA ARG A 105 4.55 17.05 16.69
C ARG A 105 4.72 15.60 17.16
N ASN A 106 5.04 14.69 16.25
CA ASN A 106 5.17 13.27 16.51
C ASN A 106 6.59 12.76 16.27
N SER A 107 7.60 13.64 16.34
CA SER A 107 9.00 13.29 16.01
C SER A 107 9.54 12.11 16.81
N GLY A 108 9.06 11.89 18.04
CA GLY A 108 9.41 10.75 18.88
C GLY A 108 8.88 9.39 18.39
N CYS A 109 8.00 9.37 17.39
CA CYS A 109 7.48 8.15 16.78
C CYS A 109 8.43 7.55 15.73
N TYR A 110 9.39 8.32 15.22
CA TYR A 110 10.48 7.77 14.42
C TYR A 110 11.51 7.08 15.31
N GLY A 111 12.16 6.05 14.78
CA GLY A 111 13.35 5.47 15.37
C GLY A 111 14.54 6.42 15.28
N THR A 112 15.64 6.03 15.93
CA THR A 112 16.87 6.83 15.99
C THR A 112 17.70 6.77 14.71
N ILE A 113 17.23 6.06 13.68
CA ILE A 113 18.06 5.67 12.55
C ILE A 113 18.20 6.79 11.51
N PHE A 114 17.19 7.63 11.35
CA PHE A 114 17.26 8.83 10.52
C PHE A 114 16.96 10.06 11.36
N PRO A 115 17.93 10.53 12.17
CA PRO A 115 17.75 11.79 12.85
C PRO A 115 17.47 12.85 11.78
N PRO A 116 16.48 13.73 12.01
CA PRO A 116 16.19 14.78 11.06
C PRO A 116 17.45 15.58 10.73
N ILE A 117 17.70 15.82 9.44
CA ILE A 117 18.84 16.62 9.02
C ILE A 117 18.58 18.08 9.45
N PRO A 118 19.42 18.68 10.32
CA PRO A 118 19.16 19.99 10.93
C PRO A 118 18.90 21.12 9.93
N ASP A 119 19.43 21.01 8.71
CA ASP A 119 19.32 22.02 7.66
C ASP A 119 18.18 21.78 6.66
N THR A 120 17.27 20.84 6.92
CA THR A 120 16.10 20.65 6.06
C THR A 120 15.01 21.66 6.44
N PRO A 121 14.70 22.66 5.60
CA PRO A 121 13.82 23.75 6.01
C PRO A 121 12.39 23.27 6.31
N TYR A 122 11.97 22.13 5.73
CA TYR A 122 10.67 21.50 5.95
C TYR A 122 10.74 19.98 5.68
N TYR A 123 10.46 19.16 6.71
CA TYR A 123 10.34 17.69 6.56
C TYR A 123 9.29 17.24 5.55
N GLY A 124 8.27 18.06 5.29
CA GLY A 124 7.26 17.69 4.30
C GLY A 124 7.66 17.94 2.85
N LYS A 125 8.86 18.47 2.56
CA LYS A 125 9.35 18.68 1.18
C LYS A 125 9.93 17.40 0.59
N CYS A 126 11.22 17.14 0.85
CA CYS A 126 11.90 15.90 0.44
C CYS A 126 12.30 15.08 1.67
N ASN A 127 12.77 15.76 2.74
CA ASN A 127 13.37 15.10 3.90
C ASN A 127 14.43 14.08 3.46
N PRO A 128 15.49 14.55 2.78
CA PRO A 128 16.43 13.68 2.08
C PRO A 128 17.09 12.70 3.04
N VAL A 129 17.08 11.43 2.66
CA VAL A 129 17.88 10.38 3.29
C VAL A 129 19.00 10.02 2.31
N MET A 130 20.24 10.19 2.77
CA MET A 130 21.42 9.94 1.94
C MET A 130 21.55 8.44 1.67
N VAL A 131 21.64 8.07 0.39
CA VAL A 131 21.89 6.67 -0.01
C VAL A 131 23.35 6.32 0.26
N ASN A 132 24.26 7.24 -0.04
CA ASN A 132 25.69 7.15 0.24
C ASN A 132 26.26 8.54 0.59
N ASP A 133 27.56 8.62 0.83
CA ASP A 133 28.24 9.88 1.17
C ASP A 133 28.35 10.87 -0.01
N ILE A 134 27.77 10.57 -1.17
CA ILE A 134 27.80 11.43 -2.35
C ILE A 134 26.64 12.43 -2.28
N ARG A 135 26.98 13.72 -2.20
CA ARG A 135 26.00 14.82 -2.23
C ARG A 135 25.14 14.73 -3.49
N GLY A 136 23.82 14.71 -3.30
CA GLY A 136 22.84 14.65 -4.40
C GLY A 136 22.29 13.25 -4.67
N ASN A 137 22.87 12.20 -4.08
CA ASN A 137 22.31 10.85 -4.13
C ASN A 137 21.45 10.58 -2.88
N ASN A 138 20.22 11.08 -2.89
CA ASN A 138 19.28 10.94 -1.77
C ASN A 138 17.92 10.43 -2.23
N ILE A 139 17.21 9.81 -1.29
CA ILE A 139 15.80 9.42 -1.43
C ILE A 139 14.96 10.43 -0.65
N CYS A 140 13.87 10.91 -1.27
CA CYS A 140 12.91 11.78 -0.59
C CYS A 140 11.98 10.96 0.30
N ARG A 141 12.26 10.91 1.61
CA ARG A 141 11.41 10.23 2.58
C ARG A 141 10.00 10.80 2.66
N ALA A 142 9.79 12.07 2.31
CA ALA A 142 8.47 12.67 2.31
C ALA A 142 7.46 11.91 1.41
N ASP A 143 7.92 11.27 0.32
CA ASP A 143 7.06 10.44 -0.54
C ASP A 143 6.51 9.22 0.22
N TYR A 144 7.35 8.63 1.06
CA TYR A 144 7.02 7.47 1.90
C TYR A 144 6.10 7.87 3.05
N ASP A 145 6.41 8.99 3.72
CA ASP A 145 5.56 9.54 4.78
C ASP A 145 4.14 9.82 4.25
N ARG A 146 4.03 10.37 3.03
CA ARG A 146 2.74 10.60 2.37
C ARG A 146 2.05 9.29 1.99
N GLY A 147 2.79 8.32 1.44
CA GLY A 147 2.28 7.00 1.07
C GLY A 147 1.56 6.32 2.22
N GLU A 148 2.20 6.24 3.39
CA GLU A 148 1.62 5.65 4.60
C GLU A 148 0.36 6.41 5.06
N ILE A 149 0.34 7.74 4.93
CA ILE A 149 -0.85 8.53 5.22
C ILE A 149 -1.99 8.18 4.25
N TYR A 150 -1.71 8.00 2.95
CA TYR A 150 -2.73 7.57 1.99
C TYR A 150 -3.29 6.19 2.30
N GLU A 151 -2.44 5.22 2.66
CA GLU A 151 -2.88 3.88 3.05
C GLU A 151 -3.80 3.91 4.27
N GLN A 152 -3.42 4.67 5.30
CA GLN A 152 -4.24 4.85 6.49
C GLN A 152 -5.57 5.56 6.18
N VAL A 153 -5.55 6.58 5.31
CA VAL A 153 -6.76 7.29 4.88
C VAL A 153 -7.70 6.36 4.13
N LEU A 154 -7.19 5.54 3.21
CA LEU A 154 -7.97 4.53 2.50
C LEU A 154 -8.58 3.53 3.49
N ARG A 155 -7.78 3.02 4.42
CA ARG A 155 -8.26 2.08 5.47
C ARG A 155 -9.34 2.68 6.36
N LYS A 156 -9.23 3.97 6.71
CA LYS A 156 -10.16 4.66 7.61
C LYS A 156 -11.44 5.14 6.94
N TYR A 157 -11.33 5.74 5.76
CA TYR A 157 -12.44 6.46 5.11
C TYR A 157 -13.00 5.75 3.87
N ALA A 158 -12.35 4.67 3.42
CA ALA A 158 -12.84 3.83 2.32
C ALA A 158 -12.53 2.33 2.54
N PRO A 159 -12.85 1.74 3.71
CA PRO A 159 -12.53 0.33 4.00
C PRO A 159 -13.17 -0.64 3.01
N ASP A 160 -14.38 -0.31 2.55
CA ASP A 160 -15.17 -1.12 1.62
C ASP A 160 -15.06 -0.60 0.17
N LEU A 161 -13.93 0.05 -0.17
CA LEU A 161 -13.72 0.53 -1.53
C LEU A 161 -13.72 -0.65 -2.51
N VAL A 162 -14.70 -0.62 -3.41
CA VAL A 162 -14.77 -1.54 -4.55
C VAL A 162 -14.61 -0.70 -5.81
N ILE A 163 -13.48 -0.90 -6.49
CA ILE A 163 -13.19 -0.31 -7.78
C ILE A 163 -12.70 -1.42 -8.71
N ASN A 164 -13.16 -1.39 -9.95
CA ASN A 164 -12.78 -2.37 -10.97
C ASN A 164 -12.51 -1.65 -12.29
N ARG A 165 -11.94 -2.37 -13.25
CA ARG A 165 -11.55 -1.80 -14.54
C ARG A 165 -12.69 -1.12 -15.29
N SER A 166 -13.93 -1.60 -15.17
CA SER A 166 -15.07 -0.98 -15.87
C SER A 166 -15.39 0.42 -15.32
N ILE A 167 -15.16 0.62 -14.02
CA ILE A 167 -15.34 1.90 -13.33
C ILE A 167 -14.23 2.87 -13.74
N THR A 168 -12.96 2.45 -13.68
CA THR A 168 -11.81 3.32 -14.02
C THR A 168 -11.72 3.66 -15.51
N PHE A 169 -12.38 2.89 -16.38
CA PHE A 169 -12.50 3.19 -17.81
C PHE A 169 -13.79 3.95 -18.18
N ASN A 170 -14.68 4.21 -17.22
CA ASN A 170 -15.85 5.06 -17.46
C ASN A 170 -15.41 6.48 -17.88
N PRO A 171 -15.89 7.03 -19.01
CA PRO A 171 -15.45 8.34 -19.50
C PRO A 171 -15.69 9.52 -18.54
N GLU A 172 -16.80 9.52 -17.80
CA GLU A 172 -17.15 10.60 -16.87
C GLU A 172 -16.23 10.57 -15.65
N ILE A 173 -16.07 9.40 -15.02
CA ILE A 173 -15.17 9.22 -13.87
C ILE A 173 -13.72 9.54 -14.24
N ARG A 174 -13.30 9.18 -15.46
CA ARG A 174 -11.98 9.56 -15.98
C ARG A 174 -11.83 11.07 -16.14
N ALA A 175 -12.84 11.75 -16.65
CA ALA A 175 -12.81 13.20 -16.80
C ALA A 175 -12.71 13.89 -15.43
N ASP A 176 -13.47 13.42 -14.44
CA ASP A 176 -13.43 13.94 -13.07
C ASP A 176 -12.07 13.70 -12.42
N PHE A 177 -11.51 12.50 -12.59
CA PHE A 177 -10.14 12.19 -12.16
C PHE A 177 -9.13 13.16 -12.77
N MET A 178 -9.13 13.31 -14.09
CA MET A 178 -8.17 14.19 -14.79
C MET A 178 -8.33 15.66 -14.36
N ALA A 179 -9.57 16.17 -14.30
CA ALA A 179 -9.85 17.55 -13.91
C ALA A 179 -9.39 17.88 -12.47
N ARG A 180 -9.42 16.90 -11.57
CA ARG A 180 -8.86 17.03 -10.23
C ARG A 180 -7.34 16.93 -10.24
N GLU A 181 -6.80 15.86 -10.83
CA GLU A 181 -5.38 15.54 -10.71
C GLU A 181 -4.47 16.46 -11.52
N GLU A 182 -4.89 16.97 -12.67
CA GLU A 182 -4.10 17.96 -13.43
C GLU A 182 -3.88 19.22 -12.60
N ARG A 183 -4.95 19.76 -11.99
CA ARG A 183 -4.88 20.94 -11.13
C ARG A 183 -4.13 20.68 -9.82
N ARG A 184 -4.24 19.48 -9.26
CA ARG A 184 -3.55 19.11 -8.02
C ARG A 184 -2.05 18.89 -8.24
N ASN A 185 -1.67 18.38 -9.40
CA ASN A 185 -0.29 18.02 -9.73
C ASN A 185 0.41 19.02 -10.68
N GLN A 186 -0.24 20.14 -11.04
CA GLN A 186 0.34 21.17 -11.92
C GLN A 186 1.72 21.70 -11.49
N ASP A 187 2.01 21.67 -10.18
CA ASP A 187 3.24 22.19 -9.58
C ASP A 187 4.17 21.04 -9.10
N ARG A 188 3.83 19.77 -9.39
CA ARG A 188 4.61 18.59 -9.00
C ARG A 188 5.79 18.45 -9.97
N VAL A 189 7.01 18.44 -9.46
CA VAL A 189 8.25 18.37 -10.25
C VAL A 189 9.04 17.11 -9.94
N LEU A 190 9.23 16.77 -8.66
CA LEU A 190 10.14 15.70 -8.27
C LEU A 190 9.59 14.30 -8.56
N SER A 191 8.28 14.14 -8.44
CA SER A 191 7.60 12.83 -8.46
C SER A 191 6.50 12.73 -9.52
N ASN A 192 6.48 13.63 -10.50
CA ASN A 192 5.37 13.73 -11.45
C ASN A 192 5.15 12.47 -12.27
N ASP A 193 6.22 11.94 -12.86
CA ASP A 193 6.13 10.76 -13.74
C ASP A 193 5.72 9.51 -12.96
N LEU A 194 6.20 9.35 -11.72
CA LEU A 194 5.82 8.25 -10.84
C LEU A 194 4.32 8.30 -10.50
N PHE A 195 3.79 9.48 -10.16
CA PHE A 195 2.37 9.63 -9.86
C PHE A 195 1.49 9.33 -11.08
N TRP A 196 1.82 9.85 -12.26
CA TRP A 196 1.02 9.61 -13.46
C TRP A 196 1.12 8.16 -13.95
N PHE A 197 2.31 7.55 -13.83
CA PHE A 197 2.47 6.12 -14.08
C PHE A 197 1.60 5.29 -13.14
N ALA A 198 1.69 5.51 -11.82
CA ALA A 198 0.90 4.79 -10.83
C ALA A 198 -0.62 5.00 -11.06
N SER A 199 -1.03 6.23 -11.37
CA SER A 199 -2.42 6.56 -11.70
C SER A 199 -2.98 5.78 -12.89
N CYS A 200 -2.18 5.66 -13.95
CA CYS A 200 -2.54 4.85 -15.12
C CYS A 200 -2.49 3.34 -14.83
N ALA A 201 -1.51 2.86 -14.06
CA ALA A 201 -1.43 1.46 -13.66
C ALA A 201 -2.64 1.05 -12.79
N VAL A 202 -3.05 1.91 -11.84
CA VAL A 202 -4.28 1.73 -11.04
C VAL A 202 -5.52 1.79 -11.94
N GLN A 203 -5.54 2.62 -12.98
CA GLN A 203 -6.63 2.63 -13.95
C GLN A 203 -6.76 1.26 -14.65
N ILE A 204 -5.65 0.65 -15.06
CA ILE A 204 -5.62 -0.62 -15.80
C ILE A 204 -5.94 -1.82 -14.90
N ARG A 205 -5.39 -1.84 -13.68
CA ARG A 205 -5.51 -2.93 -12.69
C ARG A 205 -5.92 -2.42 -11.29
N PRO A 206 -7.10 -1.82 -11.15
CA PRO A 206 -7.55 -1.31 -9.85
C PRO A 206 -7.74 -2.43 -8.82
N GLU A 207 -8.07 -3.65 -9.25
CA GLU A 207 -8.24 -4.79 -8.36
C GLU A 207 -6.90 -5.23 -7.73
N TYR A 208 -5.81 -5.13 -8.48
CA TYR A 208 -4.47 -5.42 -7.95
C TYR A 208 -3.99 -4.33 -7.00
N ALA A 209 -4.30 -3.06 -7.30
CA ALA A 209 -4.01 -1.95 -6.39
C ALA A 209 -4.74 -2.13 -5.05
N LEU A 210 -6.04 -2.43 -5.09
CA LEU A 210 -6.84 -2.71 -3.89
C LEU A 210 -6.30 -3.91 -3.11
N ALA A 211 -5.97 -5.00 -3.79
CA ALA A 211 -5.39 -6.17 -3.14
C ALA A 211 -4.05 -5.83 -2.48
N MET A 212 -3.19 -5.07 -3.15
CA MET A 212 -1.88 -4.68 -2.64
C MET A 212 -1.97 -3.88 -1.33
N MET A 213 -2.95 -2.97 -1.22
CA MET A 213 -3.18 -2.19 0.01
C MET A 213 -3.67 -3.05 1.19
N LYS A 214 -4.16 -4.27 0.93
CA LYS A 214 -4.58 -5.23 1.97
C LYS A 214 -3.45 -6.19 2.38
N GLU A 215 -2.45 -6.36 1.53
CA GLU A 215 -1.28 -7.19 1.82
C GLU A 215 -0.29 -6.46 2.73
N GLU A 216 0.41 -7.24 3.56
CA GLU A 216 1.53 -6.72 4.35
C GLU A 216 2.63 -6.21 3.41
N ALA A 217 3.10 -4.99 3.67
CA ALA A 217 4.12 -4.36 2.86
C ALA A 217 5.45 -5.12 2.99
N GLY A 218 5.96 -5.64 1.88
CA GLY A 218 7.15 -6.49 1.78
C GLY A 218 6.86 -7.96 1.64
N SER A 219 5.59 -8.36 1.70
CA SER A 219 5.20 -9.74 1.47
C SER A 219 5.46 -10.15 0.02
N GLY A 220 5.71 -11.44 -0.21
CA GLY A 220 5.85 -11.97 -1.58
C GLY A 220 4.59 -11.75 -2.43
N ARG A 221 3.41 -11.67 -1.79
CA ARG A 221 2.14 -11.43 -2.48
C ARG A 221 1.99 -9.99 -2.94
N GLU A 222 2.38 -9.02 -2.11
CA GLU A 222 2.48 -7.62 -2.51
C GLU A 222 3.47 -7.47 -3.67
N ALA A 223 4.68 -8.00 -3.54
CA ALA A 223 5.71 -7.93 -4.58
C ALA A 223 5.17 -8.47 -5.92
N ARG A 224 4.45 -9.59 -5.87
CA ARG A 224 3.81 -10.18 -7.04
C ARG A 224 2.72 -9.29 -7.66
N LEU A 225 1.86 -8.69 -6.84
CA LEU A 225 0.83 -7.75 -7.31
C LEU A 225 1.45 -6.53 -7.98
N GLN A 226 2.55 -6.02 -7.41
CA GLN A 226 3.31 -4.93 -7.97
C GLN A 226 3.91 -5.29 -9.34
N GLU A 227 4.58 -6.43 -9.48
CA GLU A 227 5.13 -6.89 -10.76
C GLU A 227 4.05 -6.94 -11.84
N LEU A 228 2.88 -7.49 -11.51
CA LEU A 228 1.74 -7.56 -12.41
C LEU A 228 1.21 -6.18 -12.78
N MET A 229 1.09 -5.27 -11.82
CA MET A 229 0.70 -3.88 -12.09
C MET A 229 1.68 -3.15 -13.00
N ILE A 230 2.99 -3.33 -12.80
CA ILE A 230 4.02 -2.72 -13.65
C ILE A 230 3.98 -3.32 -15.05
N LYS A 231 3.88 -4.65 -15.16
CA LYS A 231 3.77 -5.37 -16.44
C LYS A 231 2.55 -4.90 -17.24
N ASP A 232 1.38 -4.89 -16.61
CA ASP A 232 0.14 -4.49 -17.26
C ASP A 232 0.07 -2.97 -17.51
N GLY A 233 0.81 -2.20 -16.71
CA GLY A 233 0.99 -0.76 -16.80
C GLY A 233 2.03 -0.32 -17.84
N LEU A 234 2.72 -1.23 -18.53
CA LEU A 234 3.69 -0.86 -19.58
C LEU A 234 3.13 0.13 -20.63
N PRO A 235 1.85 0.05 -21.07
CA PRO A 235 1.27 1.06 -21.97
C PRO A 235 1.20 2.48 -21.40
N CYS A 236 1.35 2.65 -20.08
CA CYS A 236 1.37 3.95 -19.41
C CYS A 236 2.68 4.72 -19.66
N PHE A 237 3.76 4.04 -20.07
CA PHE A 237 4.96 4.72 -20.55
C PHE A 237 4.67 5.29 -21.95
N ALA A 238 4.45 6.60 -22.03
CA ALA A 238 4.03 7.28 -23.25
C ALA A 238 4.99 7.03 -24.44
N GLY A 239 4.59 6.17 -25.38
CA GLY A 239 5.18 6.04 -26.72
C GLY A 239 6.63 5.54 -26.80
N GLY A 240 7.26 5.19 -25.68
CA GLY A 240 8.62 4.65 -25.64
C GLY A 240 8.64 3.13 -25.76
N LYS A 241 9.62 2.57 -26.49
CA LYS A 241 9.99 1.16 -26.30
C LYS A 241 10.70 1.06 -24.95
N VAL A 242 10.01 0.52 -23.96
CA VAL A 242 10.57 0.26 -22.63
C VAL A 242 11.15 -1.14 -22.62
N GLU A 243 12.49 -1.24 -22.56
CA GLU A 243 13.20 -2.52 -22.55
C GLU A 243 13.48 -3.01 -21.12
N GLU A 244 13.63 -2.10 -20.16
CA GLU A 244 13.86 -2.39 -18.74
C GLU A 244 13.14 -1.35 -17.86
N VAL A 245 12.56 -1.80 -16.75
CA VAL A 245 11.94 -0.92 -15.73
C VAL A 245 12.51 -1.29 -14.37
N THR A 246 13.26 -0.37 -13.78
CA THR A 246 13.69 -0.44 -12.38
C THR A 246 12.76 0.42 -11.55
N VAL A 247 12.18 -0.17 -10.50
CA VAL A 247 11.21 0.51 -9.63
C VAL A 247 11.56 0.22 -8.18
N ASP A 248 11.74 1.28 -7.40
CA ASP A 248 11.72 1.17 -5.95
C ASP A 248 10.32 0.70 -5.50
N SER A 249 10.23 -0.52 -5.00
CA SER A 249 8.94 -1.15 -4.67
C SER A 249 8.14 -0.42 -3.61
N ARG A 250 8.83 0.14 -2.62
CA ARG A 250 8.18 0.82 -1.51
C ARG A 250 7.70 2.19 -1.94
N GLN A 251 8.50 2.89 -2.73
CA GLN A 251 8.07 4.15 -3.33
C GLN A 251 6.91 3.94 -4.30
N PHE A 252 6.91 2.86 -5.08
CA PHE A 252 5.80 2.55 -5.98
C PHE A 252 4.50 2.30 -5.22
N ARG A 253 4.53 1.51 -4.14
CA ARG A 253 3.37 1.29 -3.27
C ARG A 253 2.80 2.62 -2.75
N ALA A 254 3.65 3.54 -2.31
CA ALA A 254 3.23 4.86 -1.86
C ALA A 254 2.44 5.64 -2.93
N PHE A 255 2.91 5.62 -4.19
CA PHE A 255 2.19 6.26 -5.29
C PHE A 255 0.95 5.50 -5.75
N VAL A 256 0.92 4.17 -5.61
CA VAL A 256 -0.30 3.36 -5.81
C VAL A 256 -1.37 3.74 -4.79
N ALA A 257 -1.00 3.93 -3.51
CA ALA A 257 -1.92 4.39 -2.47
C ALA A 257 -2.47 5.79 -2.78
N GLU A 258 -1.61 6.73 -3.18
CA GLU A 258 -2.04 8.07 -3.61
C GLU A 258 -2.99 8.01 -4.81
N ALA A 259 -2.63 7.26 -5.85
CA ALA A 259 -3.45 7.10 -7.04
C ALA A 259 -4.81 6.45 -6.74
N LEU A 260 -4.84 5.42 -5.89
CA LEU A 260 -6.06 4.75 -5.49
C LEU A 260 -6.98 5.67 -4.69
N TYR A 261 -6.43 6.53 -3.83
CA TYR A 261 -7.18 7.60 -3.18
C TYR A 261 -7.79 8.55 -4.21
N SER A 262 -7.01 9.05 -5.16
CA SER A 262 -7.52 9.96 -6.20
C SER A 262 -8.62 9.32 -7.06
N TRP A 263 -8.48 8.04 -7.42
CA TRP A 263 -9.55 7.29 -8.10
C TRP A 263 -10.79 7.12 -7.22
N ALA A 264 -10.64 6.82 -5.94
CA ALA A 264 -11.75 6.68 -5.02
C ALA A 264 -12.54 7.99 -4.85
N VAL A 265 -11.86 9.13 -4.81
CA VAL A 265 -12.48 10.46 -4.79
C VAL A 265 -13.31 10.68 -6.05
N ALA A 266 -12.75 10.40 -7.23
CA ALA A 266 -13.45 10.53 -8.51
C ALA A 266 -14.68 9.59 -8.60
N VAL A 267 -14.52 8.33 -8.22
CA VAL A 267 -15.61 7.33 -8.23
C VAL A 267 -16.76 7.71 -7.30
N LYS A 268 -16.45 8.26 -6.13
CA LYS A 268 -17.48 8.71 -5.19
C LYS A 268 -18.06 10.07 -5.54
N ASN A 269 -17.48 10.78 -6.52
CA ASN A 269 -17.85 12.13 -6.92
C ASN A 269 -17.93 13.09 -5.72
N VAL A 270 -16.86 13.13 -4.93
CA VAL A 270 -16.71 14.00 -3.76
C VAL A 270 -15.44 14.83 -3.90
N ASP A 271 -15.32 15.93 -3.15
CA ASP A 271 -14.08 16.72 -3.15
C ASP A 271 -12.94 16.03 -2.38
N SER A 272 -13.30 15.20 -1.39
CA SER A 272 -12.39 14.51 -0.48
C SER A 272 -13.09 13.33 0.19
N LEU A 273 -12.35 12.27 0.51
CA LEU A 273 -12.85 11.18 1.36
C LEU A 273 -12.82 11.55 2.85
N ILE A 274 -12.06 12.59 3.20
CA ILE A 274 -11.85 13.02 4.58
C ILE A 274 -12.96 14.01 4.94
N PRO A 275 -13.64 13.84 6.09
CA PRO A 275 -14.71 14.74 6.50
C PRO A 275 -14.20 16.17 6.73
N GLN A 276 -15.10 17.14 6.57
CA GLN A 276 -14.86 18.51 7.05
C GLN A 276 -14.83 18.49 8.58
N ASP A 277 -13.88 19.19 9.20
CA ASP A 277 -13.98 19.46 10.64
C ASP A 277 -15.16 20.41 10.86
N LEU A 278 -16.27 19.88 11.38
CA LEU A 278 -17.32 20.67 11.99
C LEU A 278 -16.77 21.06 13.37
N GLY A 279 -16.13 22.22 13.44
CA GLY A 279 -15.49 22.73 14.67
C GLY A 279 -16.40 22.74 15.89
#